data_AF-A0A9D8MRJ8-F1
#
_entry.id   AF-A0A9D8MRJ8-F1
#
_cell.length_a   1.000
_cell.length_b   1.000
_cell.length_c   1.000
_cell.angle_alpha   90.00
_cell.angle_beta   90.00
_cell.angle_gamma   90.00
#
_symmetry.space_group_name_H-M   'P 1'
#
loop_
_entity.id
_entity.type
_entity.pdbx_description
1 polymer ?
#
loop_
_entity_poly.entity_id
_entity_poly.type
_entity_poly.pdbx_seq_one_letter_code
_entity_poly.pdbx_strand_id
1 'polypeptide(L)'
;NLQGVWNDNLACNMPWTCDYHFDINIQQNYWSSNIANLPECNTPLFSFMALLVKYGSETARKMYGCRGWVTHTINNVWGDTAPGNSVGWAMNVSAGAWMMTHLWTHYEYTLDKEYLKNTAYPLLKETALFFMDYMIEDPQTGWLLSGPSISPENGFRTADGHDYALSMMPTIDRAVIYDIYNACIQSCRILGIDDDFRTQLERDIKRLPPLKLNADGELCEWLVEGARRSIPSHRHASHLVALYPFGQVSPLHTPDLAKGCATFLHNQISHPGWEDTEWTRGNNINFYARLLDGEKAYESLTGLYRVFMRENLMTVSPAGVAGAEEDIFSFDANEAAVAGVCEMLLQSYDGCLNFLSALPDTWKDGSVKGICARGAVEADFAWKDKMVTSATLRSRISQTVSVRLNGKTRQVHLTANQPLTLTEDGRD
;
A
#
# COMPACT_ATOMS: atom_id res chain seq x y z
N ASN A 1 5.20 -8.12 14.43
CA ASN A 1 4.48 -9.23 13.75
C ASN A 1 2.99 -8.86 13.73
N LEU A 2 2.07 -9.80 13.51
CA LEU A 2 0.62 -9.57 13.57
C LEU A 2 0.14 -8.86 14.84
N GLN A 3 0.85 -8.99 15.96
CA GLN A 3 0.48 -8.42 17.27
C GLN A 3 1.52 -7.41 17.79
N GLY A 4 2.34 -6.85 16.89
CA GLY A 4 3.46 -5.99 17.25
C GLY A 4 4.54 -6.78 18.01
N VAL A 5 4.52 -6.67 19.35
CA VAL A 5 5.41 -7.39 20.29
C VAL A 5 4.67 -7.97 21.51
N TRP A 6 3.35 -7.80 21.61
CA TRP A 6 2.53 -8.33 22.70
C TRP A 6 1.69 -9.48 22.18
N ASN A 7 1.73 -10.63 22.84
CA ASN A 7 1.05 -11.84 22.35
C ASN A 7 -0.07 -12.24 23.31
N ASP A 8 -1.29 -12.39 22.77
CA ASP A 8 -2.47 -12.83 23.52
C ASP A 8 -2.51 -14.35 23.76
N ASN A 9 -1.53 -15.07 23.22
CA ASN A 9 -1.37 -16.51 23.23
C ASN A 9 -2.47 -17.25 22.47
N LEU A 10 -3.22 -16.57 21.59
CA LEU A 10 -4.27 -17.15 20.75
C LEU A 10 -3.76 -17.34 19.32
N ALA A 11 -3.30 -16.25 18.68
CA ALA A 11 -2.85 -16.28 17.28
C ALA A 11 -1.69 -17.28 17.05
N CYS A 12 -0.79 -17.42 18.02
CA CYS A 12 0.34 -18.36 17.92
C CYS A 12 -0.05 -19.84 18.05
N ASN A 13 -1.27 -20.15 18.50
CA ASN A 13 -1.80 -21.51 18.62
C ASN A 13 -2.75 -21.89 17.46
N MET A 14 -2.86 -21.04 16.43
CA MET A 14 -3.67 -21.29 15.23
C MET A 14 -2.85 -21.05 13.94
N PRO A 15 -3.39 -21.33 12.73
CA PRO A 15 -2.64 -21.23 11.47
C PRO A 15 -2.03 -19.86 11.15
N TRP A 16 -2.47 -18.76 11.79
CA TRP A 16 -1.83 -17.44 11.68
C TRP A 16 -0.47 -17.36 12.38
N THR A 17 -0.21 -18.22 13.36
CA THR A 17 1.06 -18.39 14.09
C THR A 17 1.70 -17.12 14.70
N CYS A 18 0.97 -16.00 14.76
CA CYS A 18 1.49 -14.67 15.09
C CYS A 18 2.74 -14.31 14.25
N ASP A 19 2.66 -14.59 12.95
CA ASP A 19 3.74 -14.50 11.97
C ASP A 19 3.98 -13.08 11.42
N TYR A 20 4.79 -13.00 10.38
CA TYR A 20 4.88 -11.84 9.50
C TYR A 20 4.07 -12.10 8.22
N HIS A 21 2.80 -11.72 8.24
CA HIS A 21 1.84 -11.89 7.14
C HIS A 21 1.94 -10.78 6.08
N PHE A 22 2.39 -11.15 4.88
CA PHE A 22 2.81 -10.23 3.81
C PHE A 22 1.78 -10.02 2.70
N ASP A 23 0.50 -10.27 2.95
CA ASP A 23 -0.57 -10.00 1.98
C ASP A 23 -1.50 -8.85 2.38
N ILE A 24 -1.22 -8.19 3.51
CA ILE A 24 -1.72 -6.85 3.91
C ILE A 24 -1.19 -6.42 5.28
N ASN A 25 -1.09 -7.34 6.24
CA ASN A 25 -1.01 -6.99 7.67
C ASN A 25 0.30 -6.31 8.04
N ILE A 26 1.44 -6.89 7.63
CA ILE A 26 2.74 -6.25 7.94
C ILE A 26 2.93 -4.99 7.10
N GLN A 27 2.38 -4.89 5.89
CA GLN A 27 2.36 -3.63 5.15
C GLN A 27 1.65 -2.54 5.96
N GLN A 28 0.47 -2.85 6.50
CA GLN A 28 -0.32 -1.94 7.34
C GLN A 28 0.45 -1.43 8.57
N ASN A 29 1.17 -2.32 9.25
CA ASN A 29 2.01 -1.96 10.41
C ASN A 29 3.01 -0.82 10.13
N TYR A 30 3.41 -0.63 8.88
CA TYR A 30 4.44 0.34 8.49
C TYR A 30 3.92 1.51 7.64
N TRP A 31 2.61 1.60 7.39
CA TRP A 31 2.03 2.70 6.59
C TRP A 31 2.17 4.06 7.27
N SER A 32 2.04 4.10 8.58
CA SER A 32 2.14 5.34 9.38
C SER A 32 3.58 5.85 9.51
N SER A 33 4.59 4.97 9.42
CA SER A 33 5.94 5.25 9.94
C SER A 33 6.55 6.52 9.34
N ASN A 34 6.42 6.75 8.03
CA ASN A 34 6.95 7.98 7.44
C ASN A 34 6.02 9.19 7.65
N ILE A 35 4.71 9.05 7.36
CA ILE A 35 3.76 10.17 7.37
C ILE A 35 3.52 10.72 8.79
N ALA A 36 3.59 9.86 9.80
CA ALA A 36 3.45 10.20 11.22
C ALA A 36 4.78 10.58 11.89
N ASN A 37 5.84 10.83 11.12
CA ASN A 37 7.15 11.30 11.60
C ASN A 37 7.85 10.32 12.56
N LEU A 38 7.81 9.03 12.22
CA LEU A 38 8.53 7.93 12.87
C LEU A 38 9.41 7.17 11.86
N PRO A 39 10.19 7.86 10.99
CA PRO A 39 10.90 7.20 9.89
C PRO A 39 11.88 6.12 10.36
N GLU A 40 12.49 6.29 11.54
CA GLU A 40 13.41 5.35 12.18
C GLU A 40 12.75 3.99 12.48
N CYS A 41 11.43 3.96 12.68
CA CYS A 41 10.68 2.73 12.93
C CYS A 41 10.70 1.78 11.73
N ASN A 42 11.06 2.23 10.52
CA ASN A 42 11.23 1.35 9.37
C ASN A 42 12.52 0.50 9.42
N THR A 43 13.50 0.86 10.24
CA THR A 43 14.81 0.19 10.28
C THR A 43 14.73 -1.33 10.51
N PRO A 44 13.89 -1.83 11.47
CA PRO A 44 13.71 -3.26 11.66
C PRO A 44 13.10 -3.96 10.44
N LEU A 45 12.15 -3.32 9.74
CA LEU A 45 11.57 -3.85 8.52
C LEU A 45 12.65 -4.04 7.46
N PHE A 46 13.46 -3.02 7.19
CA PHE A 46 14.49 -3.08 6.15
C PHE A 46 15.55 -4.16 6.45
N SER A 47 15.90 -4.31 7.73
CA SER A 47 16.81 -5.37 8.18
C SER A 47 16.20 -6.75 7.98
N PHE A 48 14.91 -6.91 8.28
CA PHE A 48 14.18 -8.16 8.05
C PHE A 48 14.04 -8.48 6.56
N MET A 49 13.75 -7.48 5.72
CA MET A 49 13.69 -7.68 4.27
C MET A 49 15.05 -8.09 3.69
N ALA A 50 16.16 -7.50 4.15
CA ALA A 50 17.49 -7.91 3.74
C ALA A 50 17.81 -9.38 4.13
N LEU A 51 17.34 -9.82 5.30
CA LEU A 51 17.41 -11.22 5.71
C LEU A 51 16.61 -12.11 4.75
N LEU A 52 15.37 -11.73 4.45
CA LEU A 52 14.49 -12.48 3.54
C LEU A 52 15.01 -12.52 2.11
N VAL A 53 15.70 -11.50 1.60
CA VAL A 53 16.38 -11.56 0.30
C VAL A 53 17.35 -12.73 0.25
N LYS A 54 18.19 -12.90 1.28
CA LYS A 54 19.16 -13.99 1.34
C LYS A 54 18.49 -15.38 1.24
N TYR A 55 17.40 -15.59 1.98
CA TYR A 55 16.71 -16.89 1.97
C TYR A 55 15.81 -17.05 0.74
N GLY A 56 15.12 -16.00 0.33
CA GLY A 56 14.24 -15.99 -0.83
C GLY A 56 14.96 -16.13 -2.16
N SER A 57 16.27 -15.82 -2.24
CA SER A 57 17.08 -16.17 -3.42
C SER A 57 17.23 -17.69 -3.59
N GLU A 58 17.25 -18.44 -2.49
CA GLU A 58 17.25 -19.91 -2.56
C GLU A 58 15.91 -20.43 -3.09
N THR A 59 14.80 -19.84 -2.60
CA THR A 59 13.44 -20.15 -3.06
C THR A 59 13.27 -19.79 -4.54
N ALA A 60 13.67 -18.60 -4.96
CA ALA A 60 13.63 -18.14 -6.35
C ALA A 60 14.35 -19.12 -7.29
N ARG A 61 15.57 -19.53 -6.92
CA ARG A 61 16.37 -20.48 -7.70
C ARG A 61 15.77 -21.88 -7.73
N LYS A 62 15.39 -22.44 -6.57
CA LYS A 62 14.95 -23.84 -6.46
C LYS A 62 13.55 -24.07 -7.01
N MET A 63 12.63 -23.13 -6.78
CA MET A 63 11.22 -23.31 -7.16
C MET A 63 10.90 -22.74 -8.53
N TYR A 64 11.53 -21.63 -8.89
CA TYR A 64 11.18 -20.88 -10.10
C TYR A 64 12.31 -20.82 -11.13
N GLY A 65 13.53 -21.26 -10.79
CA GLY A 65 14.69 -21.13 -11.69
C GLY A 65 15.07 -19.68 -12.00
N CYS A 66 14.61 -18.73 -11.18
CA CYS A 66 14.76 -17.29 -11.41
C CYS A 66 15.94 -16.71 -10.61
N ARG A 67 16.50 -15.60 -11.09
CA ARG A 67 17.37 -14.71 -10.32
C ARG A 67 16.56 -13.93 -9.27
N GLY A 68 17.25 -13.08 -8.52
CA GLY A 68 16.63 -12.24 -7.51
C GLY A 68 16.23 -13.05 -6.28
N TRP A 69 15.07 -12.73 -5.73
CA TRP A 69 14.51 -13.39 -4.56
C TRP A 69 12.99 -13.35 -4.60
N VAL A 70 12.35 -14.26 -3.86
CA VAL A 70 10.90 -14.27 -3.66
C VAL A 70 10.58 -14.79 -2.26
N THR A 71 9.54 -14.23 -1.68
CA THR A 71 8.84 -14.81 -0.52
C THR A 71 7.33 -14.69 -0.75
N HIS A 72 6.57 -15.40 0.06
CA HIS A 72 5.12 -15.54 -0.05
C HIS A 72 4.45 -14.95 1.20
N THR A 73 3.16 -15.27 1.40
CA THR A 73 2.31 -14.66 2.43
C THR A 73 2.85 -14.84 3.85
N ILE A 74 3.27 -16.05 4.23
CA ILE A 74 3.69 -16.37 5.60
C ILE A 74 5.22 -16.30 5.71
N ASN A 75 5.71 -15.50 6.66
CA ASN A 75 7.15 -15.37 6.95
C ASN A 75 7.40 -15.46 8.46
N ASN A 76 8.62 -15.85 8.84
CA ASN A 76 9.02 -15.93 10.25
C ASN A 76 10.46 -15.45 10.47
N VAL A 77 10.87 -15.43 11.75
CA VAL A 77 12.21 -14.96 12.18
C VAL A 77 13.37 -15.82 11.65
N TRP A 78 13.08 -16.99 11.07
CA TRP A 78 14.08 -17.94 10.56
C TRP A 78 14.31 -17.84 9.05
N GLY A 79 13.61 -16.93 8.37
CA GLY A 79 13.73 -16.75 6.92
C GLY A 79 12.92 -17.74 6.11
N ASP A 80 11.75 -18.15 6.61
CA ASP A 80 10.81 -18.95 5.81
C ASP A 80 10.25 -18.12 4.64
N THR A 81 10.50 -18.60 3.44
CA THR A 81 10.17 -17.90 2.19
C THR A 81 9.46 -18.80 1.18
N ALA A 82 9.25 -20.07 1.51
CA ALA A 82 8.52 -21.01 0.65
C ALA A 82 7.02 -20.67 0.67
N PRO A 83 6.27 -21.02 -0.39
CA PRO A 83 4.82 -20.92 -0.33
C PRO A 83 4.27 -21.89 0.72
N GLY A 84 3.22 -21.47 1.42
CA GLY A 84 2.46 -22.34 2.31
C GLY A 84 1.70 -23.47 1.59
N ASN A 85 0.82 -24.14 2.32
CA ASN A 85 0.24 -25.41 1.90
C ASN A 85 -1.07 -25.30 1.08
N SER A 86 -1.61 -24.11 0.87
CA SER A 86 -2.90 -23.89 0.19
C SER A 86 -2.78 -22.90 -0.96
N VAL A 87 -3.25 -23.29 -2.13
CA VAL A 87 -3.19 -22.48 -3.35
C VAL A 87 -3.85 -21.11 -3.19
N GLY A 88 -4.95 -21.01 -2.43
CA GLY A 88 -5.77 -19.79 -2.32
C GLY A 88 -5.10 -18.60 -1.62
N TRP A 89 -4.01 -18.83 -0.89
CA TRP A 89 -3.25 -17.78 -0.20
C TRP A 89 -1.74 -17.95 -0.32
N ALA A 90 -1.23 -19.16 -0.56
CA ALA A 90 0.21 -19.43 -0.52
C ALA A 90 0.97 -18.97 -1.77
N MET A 91 0.34 -18.99 -2.95
CA MET A 91 1.00 -18.66 -4.23
C MET A 91 1.05 -17.15 -4.49
N ASN A 92 1.15 -16.34 -3.43
CA ASN A 92 1.31 -14.89 -3.50
C ASN A 92 2.78 -14.53 -3.77
N VAL A 93 3.20 -14.56 -5.03
CA VAL A 93 4.60 -14.26 -5.42
C VAL A 93 4.96 -12.77 -5.32
N SER A 94 3.97 -11.88 -5.19
CA SER A 94 4.17 -10.44 -5.04
C SER A 94 4.27 -9.98 -3.58
N ALA A 95 4.07 -10.86 -2.60
CA ALA A 95 4.13 -10.56 -1.16
C ALA A 95 5.42 -9.83 -0.75
N GLY A 96 6.57 -10.43 -1.04
CA GLY A 96 7.88 -9.82 -0.73
C GLY A 96 8.12 -8.51 -1.47
N ALA A 97 7.66 -8.43 -2.72
CA ALA A 97 7.81 -7.25 -3.56
C ALA A 97 6.95 -6.09 -3.06
N TRP A 98 5.75 -6.36 -2.53
CA TRP A 98 4.93 -5.33 -1.91
C TRP A 98 5.63 -4.77 -0.66
N MET A 99 6.20 -5.62 0.19
CA MET A 99 6.99 -5.14 1.33
C MET A 99 8.17 -4.26 0.88
N MET A 100 8.82 -4.57 -0.24
CA MET A 100 9.93 -3.77 -0.77
C MET A 100 9.52 -2.37 -1.25
N THR A 101 8.24 -2.09 -1.51
CA THR A 101 7.80 -0.73 -1.85
C THR A 101 7.96 0.25 -0.67
N HIS A 102 8.06 -0.25 0.57
CA HIS A 102 8.34 0.58 1.74
C HIS A 102 9.74 1.18 1.69
N LEU A 103 10.71 0.52 1.07
CA LEU A 103 12.07 1.05 0.90
C LEU A 103 12.04 2.31 0.02
N TRP A 104 11.34 2.24 -1.11
CA TRP A 104 11.19 3.39 -2.00
C TRP A 104 10.40 4.51 -1.35
N THR A 105 9.27 4.18 -0.71
CA THR A 105 8.45 5.16 0.03
C THR A 105 9.30 5.89 1.07
N HIS A 106 10.14 5.20 1.85
CA HIS A 106 11.02 5.86 2.80
C HIS A 106 12.00 6.84 2.14
N TYR A 107 12.56 6.49 0.98
CA TYR A 107 13.35 7.44 0.20
C TYR A 107 12.50 8.65 -0.25
N GLU A 108 11.26 8.46 -0.71
CA GLU A 108 10.41 9.58 -1.11
C GLU A 108 10.14 10.57 0.03
N TYR A 109 10.03 10.09 1.27
CA TYR A 109 9.82 10.93 2.45
C TYR A 109 11.11 11.55 3.02
N THR A 110 12.28 10.94 2.79
CA THR A 110 13.55 11.40 3.41
C THR A 110 14.49 12.09 2.42
N LEU A 111 14.40 11.74 1.14
CA LEU A 111 15.35 12.05 0.07
C LEU A 111 16.80 11.71 0.41
N ASP A 112 17.02 10.74 1.30
CA ASP A 112 18.35 10.29 1.70
C ASP A 112 19.01 9.44 0.60
N LYS A 113 19.95 10.06 -0.12
CA LYS A 113 20.68 9.39 -1.21
C LYS A 113 21.65 8.33 -0.73
N GLU A 114 22.16 8.41 0.49
CA GLU A 114 23.06 7.39 1.04
C GLU A 114 22.27 6.13 1.41
N TYR A 115 21.12 6.30 2.06
CA TYR A 115 20.15 5.23 2.26
C TYR A 115 19.72 4.59 0.94
N LEU A 116 19.38 5.41 -0.06
CA LEU A 116 18.97 4.92 -1.37
C LEU A 116 20.06 4.03 -2.00
N LYS A 117 21.30 4.51 -1.99
CA LYS A 117 22.44 3.82 -2.58
C LYS A 117 22.81 2.53 -1.84
N ASN A 118 22.84 2.58 -0.50
CA ASN A 118 23.45 1.53 0.31
C ASN A 118 22.44 0.49 0.82
N THR A 119 21.15 0.83 0.87
CA THR A 119 20.11 -0.04 1.44
C THR A 119 18.97 -0.28 0.46
N ALA A 120 18.26 0.75 0.01
CA ALA A 120 17.05 0.55 -0.77
C ALA A 120 17.32 0.00 -2.17
N TYR A 121 18.20 0.63 -2.95
CA TYR A 121 18.44 0.27 -4.35
C TYR A 121 18.92 -1.18 -4.53
N PRO A 122 19.90 -1.69 -3.76
CA PRO A 122 20.33 -3.09 -3.89
C PRO A 122 19.18 -4.08 -3.70
N LEU A 123 18.32 -3.86 -2.70
CA LEU A 123 17.18 -4.74 -2.40
C LEU A 123 16.06 -4.63 -3.45
N LEU A 124 15.76 -3.41 -3.92
CA LEU A 124 14.82 -3.17 -5.01
C LEU A 124 15.28 -3.83 -6.32
N LYS A 125 16.58 -3.74 -6.63
CA LYS A 125 17.19 -4.36 -7.82
C LYS A 125 17.03 -5.87 -7.80
N GLU A 126 17.36 -6.53 -6.68
CA GLU A 126 17.16 -7.98 -6.54
C GLU A 126 15.68 -8.39 -6.69
N THR A 127 14.76 -7.55 -6.22
CA THR A 127 13.31 -7.79 -6.40
C THR A 127 12.90 -7.69 -7.88
N ALA A 128 13.40 -6.68 -8.59
CA ALA A 128 13.11 -6.52 -10.01
C ALA A 128 13.69 -7.66 -10.86
N LEU A 129 14.88 -8.18 -10.52
CA LEU A 129 15.49 -9.33 -11.21
C LEU A 129 14.61 -10.58 -11.17
N PHE A 130 13.91 -10.84 -10.06
CA PHE A 130 12.97 -11.95 -9.99
C PHE A 130 11.85 -11.81 -11.04
N PHE A 131 11.18 -10.66 -11.10
CA PHE A 131 10.10 -10.47 -12.08
C PHE A 131 10.58 -10.37 -13.53
N MET A 132 11.81 -9.93 -13.77
CA MET A 132 12.40 -9.98 -15.11
C MET A 132 12.53 -11.41 -15.64
N ASP A 133 12.76 -12.38 -14.75
CA ASP A 133 12.85 -13.80 -15.12
C ASP A 133 11.51 -14.53 -15.02
N TYR A 134 10.65 -14.13 -14.06
CA TYR A 134 9.39 -14.80 -13.75
C TYR A 134 8.25 -14.39 -14.69
N MET A 135 8.23 -13.15 -15.16
CA MET A 135 7.20 -12.72 -16.11
C MET A 135 7.43 -13.33 -17.48
N ILE A 136 6.34 -13.76 -18.11
CA ILE A 136 6.34 -14.30 -19.46
C ILE A 136 5.55 -13.39 -20.40
N GLU A 137 5.94 -13.37 -21.66
CA GLU A 137 5.16 -12.70 -22.70
C GLU A 137 3.90 -13.51 -23.03
N ASP A 138 2.74 -12.89 -22.90
CA ASP A 138 1.48 -13.46 -23.38
C ASP A 138 1.46 -13.42 -24.92
N PRO A 139 1.36 -14.57 -25.60
CA PRO A 139 1.40 -14.63 -27.06
C PRO A 139 0.19 -13.95 -27.73
N GLN A 140 -0.90 -13.69 -27.00
CA GLN A 140 -2.10 -13.06 -27.56
C GLN A 140 -2.01 -11.54 -27.54
N THR A 141 -1.54 -10.97 -26.43
CA THR A 141 -1.52 -9.51 -26.22
C THR A 141 -0.13 -8.88 -26.33
N GLY A 142 0.94 -9.67 -26.22
CA GLY A 142 2.33 -9.21 -26.12
C GLY A 142 2.68 -8.60 -24.76
N TRP A 143 1.74 -8.60 -23.79
CA TRP A 143 1.97 -8.13 -22.43
C TRP A 143 2.91 -9.05 -21.67
N LEU A 144 3.65 -8.49 -20.72
CA LEU A 144 4.39 -9.27 -19.74
C LEU A 144 3.48 -9.58 -18.56
N LEU A 145 3.27 -10.87 -18.29
CA LEU A 145 2.39 -11.36 -17.24
C LEU A 145 3.19 -12.18 -16.22
N SER A 146 2.96 -11.93 -14.93
CA SER A 146 3.42 -12.79 -13.86
C SER A 146 2.47 -13.98 -13.74
N GLY A 147 2.97 -15.10 -13.23
CA GLY A 147 2.10 -16.16 -12.74
C GLY A 147 2.61 -17.57 -13.03
N PRO A 148 1.99 -18.59 -12.43
CA PRO A 148 0.74 -18.50 -11.67
C PRO A 148 0.86 -17.73 -10.33
N SER A 149 -0.05 -16.78 -10.10
CA SER A 149 -0.16 -15.98 -8.87
C SER A 149 -1.63 -15.88 -8.43
N ILE A 150 -1.90 -15.20 -7.33
CA ILE A 150 -3.24 -15.03 -6.75
C ILE A 150 -3.58 -13.57 -6.49
N SER A 151 -4.88 -13.26 -6.34
CA SER A 151 -5.31 -12.03 -5.65
C SER A 151 -5.64 -12.42 -4.22
N PRO A 152 -4.77 -12.17 -3.23
CA PRO A 152 -4.96 -12.69 -1.88
C PRO A 152 -6.27 -12.19 -1.27
N GLU A 153 -7.00 -12.98 -0.51
CA GLU A 153 -7.10 -14.45 -0.53
C GLU A 153 -8.38 -14.91 -1.28
N ASN A 154 -8.77 -14.23 -2.36
CA ASN A 154 -9.99 -14.54 -3.09
C ASN A 154 -9.73 -15.33 -4.37
N GLY A 155 -10.74 -16.09 -4.77
CA GLY A 155 -10.82 -16.69 -6.10
C GLY A 155 -11.69 -15.87 -7.04
N PHE A 156 -11.70 -16.30 -8.30
CA PHE A 156 -12.63 -15.84 -9.31
C PHE A 156 -13.40 -17.00 -9.92
N ARG A 157 -14.65 -16.73 -10.26
CA ARG A 157 -15.52 -17.61 -11.05
C ARG A 157 -15.48 -17.17 -12.51
N THR A 158 -15.29 -18.12 -13.43
CA THR A 158 -15.37 -17.83 -14.87
C THR A 158 -16.76 -18.09 -15.45
N ALA A 159 -16.95 -17.73 -16.72
CA ALA A 159 -18.22 -17.91 -17.42
C ALA A 159 -18.68 -19.38 -17.51
N ASP A 160 -17.76 -20.34 -17.35
CA ASP A 160 -18.09 -21.77 -17.31
C ASP A 160 -18.63 -22.25 -15.95
N GLY A 161 -18.67 -21.37 -14.95
CA GLY A 161 -19.19 -21.64 -13.60
C GLY A 161 -18.18 -22.21 -12.60
N HIS A 162 -16.92 -22.43 -12.99
CA HIS A 162 -15.88 -22.94 -12.09
C HIS A 162 -15.16 -21.81 -11.34
N ASP A 163 -14.79 -22.11 -10.10
CA ASP A 163 -14.00 -21.23 -9.22
C ASP A 163 -12.51 -21.59 -9.31
N TYR A 164 -11.67 -20.57 -9.44
CA TYR A 164 -10.21 -20.67 -9.52
C TYR A 164 -9.55 -19.64 -8.60
N ALA A 165 -8.36 -19.96 -8.08
CA ALA A 165 -7.56 -19.01 -7.30
C ALA A 165 -6.35 -18.47 -8.10
N LEU A 166 -5.72 -19.34 -8.91
CA LEU A 166 -4.53 -18.97 -9.68
C LEU A 166 -4.91 -18.25 -10.96
N SER A 167 -4.20 -17.17 -11.24
CA SER A 167 -4.33 -16.38 -12.46
C SER A 167 -2.97 -15.91 -12.96
N MET A 168 -2.93 -15.51 -14.22
CA MET A 168 -1.83 -14.73 -14.76
C MET A 168 -2.10 -13.26 -14.49
N MET A 169 -1.13 -12.58 -13.89
CA MET A 169 -1.11 -11.14 -13.64
C MET A 169 -2.42 -10.61 -13.00
N PRO A 170 -2.79 -11.08 -11.80
CA PRO A 170 -3.82 -10.41 -11.02
C PRO A 170 -3.42 -8.94 -10.80
N THR A 171 -4.39 -8.05 -10.61
CA THR A 171 -4.11 -6.60 -10.59
C THR A 171 -3.15 -6.18 -9.47
N ILE A 172 -3.12 -6.90 -8.34
CA ILE A 172 -2.13 -6.71 -7.27
C ILE A 172 -0.70 -6.92 -7.77
N ASP A 173 -0.42 -8.01 -8.49
CA ASP A 173 0.90 -8.28 -9.06
C ASP A 173 1.30 -7.15 -10.02
N ARG A 174 0.40 -6.76 -10.92
CA ARG A 174 0.64 -5.67 -11.87
C ARG A 174 1.02 -4.40 -11.14
N ALA A 175 0.28 -4.05 -10.09
CA ALA A 175 0.50 -2.82 -9.35
C ALA A 175 1.83 -2.85 -8.60
N VAL A 176 2.14 -3.94 -7.90
CA VAL A 176 3.41 -4.11 -7.16
C VAL A 176 4.61 -4.11 -8.09
N ILE A 177 4.56 -4.86 -9.19
CA ILE A 177 5.66 -4.94 -10.17
C ILE A 177 5.92 -3.58 -10.80
N TYR A 178 4.87 -2.83 -11.15
CA TYR A 178 5.00 -1.48 -11.66
C TYR A 178 5.76 -0.57 -10.69
N ASP A 179 5.40 -0.59 -9.40
CA ASP A 179 6.06 0.21 -8.37
C ASP A 179 7.52 -0.19 -8.16
N ILE A 180 7.85 -1.49 -8.15
CA ILE A 180 9.23 -1.96 -8.05
C ILE A 180 10.07 -1.54 -9.26
N TYR A 181 9.53 -1.69 -10.48
CA TYR A 181 10.24 -1.29 -11.69
C TYR A 181 10.43 0.22 -11.73
N ASN A 182 9.39 1.00 -11.40
CA ASN A 182 9.50 2.46 -11.34
C ASN A 182 10.52 2.89 -10.28
N ALA A 183 10.49 2.33 -9.07
CA ALA A 183 11.46 2.63 -8.02
C ALA A 183 12.90 2.34 -8.47
N CYS A 184 13.14 1.21 -9.15
CA CYS A 184 14.45 0.90 -9.73
C CYS A 184 14.86 1.90 -10.80
N ILE A 185 13.96 2.25 -11.73
CA ILE A 185 14.22 3.23 -12.80
C ILE A 185 14.60 4.59 -12.21
N GLN A 186 13.83 5.10 -11.24
CA GLN A 186 14.10 6.37 -10.59
C GLN A 186 15.42 6.31 -9.81
N SER A 187 15.68 5.22 -9.08
CA SER A 187 16.94 5.01 -8.36
C SER A 187 18.16 5.07 -9.29
N CYS A 188 18.10 4.38 -10.43
CA CYS A 188 19.16 4.40 -11.44
C CYS A 188 19.44 5.81 -11.95
N ARG A 189 18.38 6.60 -12.20
CA ARG A 189 18.51 8.01 -12.65
C ARG A 189 19.11 8.90 -11.57
N ILE A 190 18.66 8.75 -10.32
CA ILE A 190 19.11 9.57 -9.18
C ILE A 190 20.58 9.28 -8.84
N LEU A 191 20.99 8.01 -8.91
CA LEU A 191 22.33 7.55 -8.55
C LEU A 191 23.31 7.58 -9.74
N GLY A 192 22.81 7.65 -10.98
CA GLY A 192 23.63 7.64 -12.19
C GLY A 192 24.31 6.30 -12.45
N ILE A 193 23.59 5.19 -12.26
CA ILE A 193 24.11 3.81 -12.36
C ILE A 193 23.18 2.90 -13.18
N ASP A 194 23.71 1.74 -13.58
CA ASP A 194 22.93 0.61 -14.13
C ASP A 194 22.07 0.95 -15.37
N ASP A 195 22.65 1.69 -16.33
CA ASP A 195 21.94 2.18 -17.52
C ASP A 195 21.27 1.08 -18.37
N ASP A 196 21.93 -0.05 -18.60
CA ASP A 196 21.36 -1.16 -19.39
C ASP A 196 20.17 -1.81 -18.68
N PHE A 197 20.31 -2.02 -17.37
CA PHE A 197 19.23 -2.54 -16.53
C PHE A 197 18.05 -1.58 -16.49
N ARG A 198 18.29 -0.27 -16.27
CA ARG A 198 17.25 0.77 -16.36
C ARG A 198 16.54 0.72 -17.72
N THR A 199 17.30 0.65 -18.80
CA THR A 199 16.75 0.64 -20.17
C THR A 199 15.85 -0.57 -20.39
N GLN A 200 16.23 -1.75 -19.89
CA GLN A 200 15.39 -2.95 -19.94
C GLN A 200 14.08 -2.74 -19.15
N LEU A 201 14.15 -2.27 -17.91
CA LEU A 201 12.96 -2.00 -17.09
C LEU A 201 12.04 -0.95 -17.73
N GLU A 202 12.58 0.11 -18.34
CA GLU A 202 11.81 1.14 -19.05
C GLU A 202 11.05 0.59 -20.26
N ARG A 203 11.53 -0.49 -20.87
CA ARG A 203 10.80 -1.21 -21.93
C ARG A 203 9.75 -2.14 -21.33
N ASP A 204 10.12 -2.93 -20.35
CA ASP A 204 9.25 -3.96 -19.77
C ASP A 204 8.05 -3.37 -19.01
N ILE A 205 8.25 -2.27 -18.28
CA ILE A 205 7.17 -1.60 -17.54
C ILE A 205 6.03 -1.12 -18.46
N LYS A 206 6.34 -0.78 -19.72
CA LYS A 206 5.35 -0.35 -20.73
C LYS A 206 4.56 -1.52 -21.32
N ARG A 207 5.01 -2.75 -21.08
CA ARG A 207 4.37 -3.99 -21.53
C ARG A 207 3.52 -4.63 -20.43
N LEU A 208 3.46 -4.04 -19.25
CA LEU A 208 2.50 -4.44 -18.22
C LEU A 208 1.08 -4.11 -18.69
N PRO A 209 0.09 -4.95 -18.38
CA PRO A 209 -1.29 -4.68 -18.74
C PRO A 209 -1.80 -3.39 -18.07
N PRO A 210 -2.73 -2.68 -18.72
CA PRO A 210 -3.33 -1.48 -18.13
C PRO A 210 -4.26 -1.83 -16.97
N LEU A 211 -4.40 -0.91 -16.02
CA LEU A 211 -5.54 -0.92 -15.11
C LEU A 211 -6.81 -0.64 -15.93
N LYS A 212 -7.85 -1.46 -15.75
CA LYS A 212 -9.10 -1.36 -16.51
C LYS A 212 -10.31 -1.60 -15.59
N LEU A 213 -11.48 -1.21 -16.08
CA LEU A 213 -12.75 -1.51 -15.42
C LEU A 213 -13.35 -2.81 -15.98
N ASN A 214 -14.08 -3.52 -15.12
CA ASN A 214 -14.98 -4.59 -15.50
C ASN A 214 -16.26 -4.03 -16.15
N ALA A 215 -17.07 -4.90 -16.75
CA ALA A 215 -18.32 -4.51 -17.39
C ALA A 215 -19.37 -3.93 -16.42
N ASP A 216 -19.28 -4.26 -15.13
CA ASP A 216 -20.08 -3.72 -14.03
C ASP A 216 -19.52 -2.41 -13.45
N GLY A 217 -18.40 -1.93 -13.98
CA GLY A 217 -17.79 -0.64 -13.62
C GLY A 217 -16.82 -0.71 -12.45
N GLU A 218 -16.58 -1.88 -11.85
CA GLU A 218 -15.56 -2.06 -10.80
C GLU A 218 -14.13 -2.02 -11.37
N LEU A 219 -13.14 -1.63 -10.57
CA LEU A 219 -11.75 -1.85 -10.94
C LEU A 219 -11.50 -3.36 -11.08
N CYS A 220 -10.95 -3.76 -12.21
CA CYS A 220 -10.73 -5.17 -12.55
C CYS A 220 -9.74 -5.82 -11.56
N GLU A 221 -10.14 -6.91 -10.89
CA GLU A 221 -9.26 -7.67 -9.97
C GLU A 221 -8.41 -8.73 -10.71
N TRP A 222 -8.93 -9.33 -11.78
CA TRP A 222 -8.24 -10.31 -12.63
C TRP A 222 -8.39 -9.99 -14.11
N LEU A 223 -7.33 -10.17 -14.91
CA LEU A 223 -7.37 -9.93 -16.35
C LEU A 223 -8.31 -10.86 -17.13
N VAL A 224 -8.68 -12.00 -16.52
CA VAL A 224 -9.56 -13.01 -17.08
C VAL A 224 -10.91 -12.40 -17.47
N GLU A 225 -11.26 -12.49 -18.75
CA GLU A 225 -12.48 -11.88 -19.27
C GLU A 225 -13.74 -12.49 -18.63
N GLY A 226 -14.64 -11.63 -18.17
CA GLY A 226 -15.88 -12.04 -17.52
C GLY A 226 -15.71 -12.66 -16.12
N ALA A 227 -14.50 -12.65 -15.56
CA ALA A 227 -14.24 -13.12 -14.21
C ALA A 227 -14.99 -12.27 -13.17
N ARG A 228 -15.56 -12.95 -12.18
CA ARG A 228 -16.20 -12.33 -11.01
C ARG A 228 -15.61 -12.94 -9.75
N ARG A 229 -15.61 -12.23 -8.64
CA ARG A 229 -15.16 -12.79 -7.35
C ARG A 229 -15.94 -14.07 -7.02
N SER A 230 -15.23 -15.12 -6.64
CA SER A 230 -15.85 -16.34 -6.10
C SER A 230 -16.61 -16.04 -4.81
N ILE A 231 -16.04 -15.17 -3.97
CA ILE A 231 -16.68 -14.65 -2.76
C ILE A 231 -16.77 -13.12 -2.90
N PRO A 232 -17.91 -12.56 -3.36
CA PRO A 232 -18.06 -11.11 -3.52
C PRO A 232 -17.80 -10.31 -2.24
N SER A 233 -18.12 -10.92 -1.10
CA SER A 233 -18.07 -10.32 0.23
C SER A 233 -16.74 -10.51 0.97
N HIS A 234 -15.76 -11.13 0.32
CA HIS A 234 -14.44 -11.42 0.90
C HIS A 234 -13.78 -10.15 1.42
N ARG A 235 -13.13 -10.23 2.58
CA ARG A 235 -12.48 -9.12 3.28
C ARG A 235 -11.40 -8.38 2.48
N HIS A 236 -10.60 -9.09 1.66
CA HIS A 236 -9.51 -8.43 0.91
C HIS A 236 -10.04 -7.58 -0.24
N ALA A 237 -9.31 -6.51 -0.53
CA ALA A 237 -9.50 -5.63 -1.69
C ALA A 237 -8.16 -5.48 -2.44
N SER A 238 -7.47 -6.59 -2.70
CA SER A 238 -6.05 -6.62 -3.09
C SER A 238 -5.72 -5.85 -4.36
N HIS A 239 -6.63 -5.74 -5.32
CA HIS A 239 -6.44 -4.91 -6.51
C HIS A 239 -6.48 -3.40 -6.22
N LEU A 240 -7.04 -2.97 -5.08
CA LEU A 240 -7.05 -1.57 -4.64
C LEU A 240 -5.72 -1.09 -4.06
N VAL A 241 -4.67 -1.94 -4.01
CA VAL A 241 -3.31 -1.45 -3.75
C VAL A 241 -2.87 -0.38 -4.76
N ALA A 242 -3.43 -0.43 -5.98
CA ALA A 242 -3.27 0.58 -7.00
C ALA A 242 -3.82 1.96 -6.58
N LEU A 243 -4.85 2.01 -5.73
CA LEU A 243 -5.36 3.25 -5.12
C LEU A 243 -4.51 3.64 -3.91
N TYR A 244 -4.37 2.73 -2.93
CA TYR A 244 -3.57 2.93 -1.74
C TYR A 244 -2.83 1.63 -1.36
N PRO A 245 -1.51 1.66 -1.12
CA PRO A 245 -0.69 2.85 -0.89
C PRO A 245 -0.11 3.51 -2.15
N PHE A 246 -0.16 2.85 -3.31
CA PHE A 246 0.65 3.24 -4.48
C PHE A 246 0.22 4.52 -5.18
N GLY A 247 -1.08 4.85 -5.21
CA GLY A 247 -1.56 6.06 -5.88
C GLY A 247 -1.45 6.03 -7.41
N GLN A 248 -1.44 4.83 -8.01
CA GLN A 248 -1.56 4.64 -9.46
C GLN A 248 -2.98 5.01 -9.95
N VAL A 249 -3.98 4.88 -9.07
CA VAL A 249 -5.33 5.41 -9.25
C VAL A 249 -5.48 6.67 -8.41
N SER A 250 -6.01 7.73 -9.03
CA SER A 250 -6.20 9.04 -8.39
C SER A 250 -7.51 9.66 -8.88
N PRO A 251 -8.38 10.19 -7.98
CA PRO A 251 -9.57 10.94 -8.39
C PRO A 251 -9.27 12.15 -9.28
N LEU A 252 -8.04 12.67 -9.24
CA LEU A 252 -7.63 13.87 -9.96
C LEU A 252 -7.00 13.58 -11.32
N HIS A 253 -6.37 12.42 -11.48
CA HIS A 253 -5.64 12.05 -12.70
C HIS A 253 -6.29 10.90 -13.48
N THR A 254 -6.98 10.00 -12.78
CA THR A 254 -7.66 8.83 -13.35
C THR A 254 -9.08 8.67 -12.74
N PRO A 255 -9.96 9.68 -12.92
CA PRO A 255 -11.25 9.75 -12.23
C PRO A 255 -12.15 8.53 -12.52
N ASP A 256 -12.12 7.98 -13.72
CA ASP A 256 -12.92 6.79 -14.07
C ASP A 256 -12.46 5.54 -13.31
N LEU A 257 -11.14 5.34 -13.16
CA LEU A 257 -10.60 4.25 -12.36
C LEU A 257 -10.91 4.44 -10.87
N ALA A 258 -10.81 5.68 -10.37
CA ALA A 258 -11.15 6.01 -8.98
C ALA A 258 -12.63 5.74 -8.68
N LYS A 259 -13.53 6.06 -9.62
CA LYS A 259 -14.95 5.70 -9.54
C LYS A 259 -15.15 4.19 -9.52
N GLY A 260 -14.34 3.43 -10.28
CA GLY A 260 -14.36 1.97 -10.24
C GLY A 260 -13.94 1.39 -8.88
N CYS A 261 -12.92 1.95 -8.24
CA CYS A 261 -12.55 1.58 -6.87
C CYS A 261 -13.69 1.87 -5.89
N ALA A 262 -14.32 3.05 -5.98
CA ALA A 262 -15.44 3.42 -5.12
C ALA A 262 -16.67 2.50 -5.32
N THR A 263 -16.92 2.08 -6.57
CA THR A 263 -18.00 1.14 -6.91
C THR A 263 -17.74 -0.23 -6.30
N PHE A 264 -16.51 -0.75 -6.42
CA PHE A 264 -16.11 -2.00 -5.78
C PHE A 264 -16.30 -1.94 -4.25
N LEU A 265 -15.80 -0.89 -3.59
CA LEU A 265 -15.93 -0.73 -2.13
C LEU A 265 -17.40 -0.69 -1.71
N HIS A 266 -18.23 0.05 -2.44
CA HIS A 266 -19.67 0.10 -2.18
C HIS A 266 -20.31 -1.29 -2.28
N ASN A 267 -20.02 -2.05 -3.35
CA ASN A 267 -20.60 -3.37 -3.57
C ASN A 267 -20.12 -4.39 -2.54
N GLN A 268 -18.84 -4.36 -2.18
CA GLN A 268 -18.26 -5.23 -1.15
C GLN A 268 -18.89 -4.96 0.22
N ILE A 269 -18.90 -3.70 0.67
CA ILE A 269 -19.36 -3.30 2.01
C ILE A 269 -20.88 -3.46 2.16
N SER A 270 -21.64 -3.24 1.09
CA SER A 270 -23.10 -3.42 1.12
C SER A 270 -23.55 -4.87 1.01
N HIS A 271 -22.63 -5.81 0.74
CA HIS A 271 -22.97 -7.21 0.66
C HIS A 271 -23.38 -7.75 2.05
N PRO A 272 -24.50 -8.49 2.19
CA PRO A 272 -25.00 -8.94 3.50
C PRO A 272 -24.02 -9.83 4.29
N GLY A 273 -23.13 -10.52 3.59
CA GLY A 273 -22.09 -11.37 4.16
C GLY A 273 -20.69 -10.76 4.14
N TRP A 274 -20.56 -9.43 4.10
CA TRP A 274 -19.25 -8.78 4.11
C TRP A 274 -18.46 -9.20 5.35
N GLU A 275 -17.26 -9.74 5.11
CA GLU A 275 -16.30 -10.09 6.14
C GLU A 275 -15.64 -8.82 6.69
N ASP A 276 -16.39 -8.08 7.52
CA ASP A 276 -15.92 -6.86 8.18
C ASP A 276 -14.94 -7.21 9.31
N THR A 277 -13.71 -6.72 9.18
CA THR A 277 -12.62 -6.91 10.15
C THR A 277 -11.94 -5.59 10.47
N GLU A 278 -11.19 -5.55 11.55
CA GLU A 278 -10.35 -4.42 11.97
C GLU A 278 -9.44 -3.91 10.86
N TRP A 279 -8.69 -4.79 10.20
CA TRP A 279 -7.73 -4.40 9.18
C TRP A 279 -8.43 -3.96 7.88
N THR A 280 -9.63 -4.49 7.58
CA THR A 280 -10.44 -3.97 6.46
C THR A 280 -10.97 -2.57 6.73
N ARG A 281 -11.34 -2.25 7.98
CA ARG A 281 -11.67 -0.87 8.37
C ARG A 281 -10.45 0.03 8.28
N GLY A 282 -9.27 -0.44 8.72
CA GLY A 282 -7.98 0.20 8.50
C GLY A 282 -7.76 0.57 7.03
N ASN A 283 -7.96 -0.39 6.12
CA ASN A 283 -7.90 -0.19 4.68
C ASN A 283 -8.91 0.86 4.20
N ASN A 284 -10.17 0.74 4.60
CA ASN A 284 -11.23 1.62 4.14
C ASN A 284 -11.03 3.07 4.58
N ILE A 285 -10.43 3.34 5.75
CA ILE A 285 -10.05 4.71 6.13
C ILE A 285 -9.10 5.29 5.06
N ASN A 286 -8.05 4.54 4.69
CA ASN A 286 -7.05 4.97 3.72
C ASN A 286 -7.61 5.04 2.28
N PHE A 287 -8.42 4.06 1.87
CA PHE A 287 -9.05 4.05 0.54
C PHE A 287 -10.00 5.24 0.37
N TYR A 288 -10.89 5.48 1.33
CA TYR A 288 -11.82 6.61 1.25
C TYR A 288 -11.09 7.95 1.38
N ALA A 289 -10.03 8.03 2.18
CA ALA A 289 -9.16 9.21 2.19
C ALA A 289 -8.57 9.47 0.79
N ARG A 290 -8.02 8.46 0.11
CA ARG A 290 -7.50 8.59 -1.27
C ARG A 290 -8.57 8.89 -2.32
N LEU A 291 -9.82 8.49 -2.07
CA LEU A 291 -10.98 8.85 -2.88
C LEU A 291 -11.51 10.27 -2.61
N LEU A 292 -10.90 11.00 -1.66
CA LEU A 292 -11.32 12.32 -1.19
C LEU A 292 -12.72 12.32 -0.53
N ASP A 293 -13.13 11.16 0.01
CA ASP A 293 -14.40 10.99 0.73
C ASP A 293 -14.14 10.94 2.25
N GLY A 294 -14.11 12.13 2.86
CA GLY A 294 -13.83 12.28 4.28
C GLY A 294 -14.91 11.67 5.18
N GLU A 295 -16.17 11.63 4.73
CA GLU A 295 -17.27 11.06 5.50
C GLU A 295 -17.16 9.55 5.59
N LYS A 296 -16.90 8.87 4.46
CA LYS A 296 -16.72 7.42 4.45
C LYS A 296 -15.44 6.97 5.14
N ALA A 297 -14.38 7.78 5.07
CA ALA A 297 -13.17 7.55 5.85
C ALA A 297 -13.46 7.65 7.36
N TYR A 298 -14.20 8.66 7.78
CA TYR A 298 -14.61 8.84 9.18
C TYR A 298 -15.60 7.77 9.67
N GLU A 299 -16.53 7.33 8.82
CA GLU A 299 -17.42 6.19 9.10
C GLU A 299 -16.62 4.92 9.36
N SER A 300 -15.59 4.64 8.55
CA SER A 300 -14.69 3.50 8.74
C SER A 300 -13.85 3.63 10.01
N LEU A 301 -13.34 4.83 10.30
CA LEU A 301 -12.57 5.13 11.51
C LEU A 301 -13.41 4.91 12.77
N THR A 302 -14.62 5.48 12.82
CA THR A 302 -15.51 5.29 13.97
C THR A 302 -16.04 3.86 14.07
N GLY A 303 -16.23 3.16 12.94
CA GLY A 303 -16.53 1.74 12.90
C GLY A 303 -15.43 0.89 13.55
N LEU A 304 -14.17 1.15 13.21
CA LEU A 304 -13.01 0.49 13.83
C LEU A 304 -13.04 0.64 15.35
N TYR A 305 -13.20 1.87 15.84
CA TYR A 305 -13.25 2.15 17.28
C TYR A 305 -14.44 1.50 17.99
N ARG A 306 -15.61 1.43 17.36
CA ARG A 306 -16.84 0.93 18.00
C ARG A 306 -16.93 -0.58 18.03
N VAL A 307 -16.43 -1.25 16.99
CA VAL A 307 -16.66 -2.69 16.78
C VAL A 307 -15.42 -3.50 17.15
N PHE A 308 -14.24 -3.02 16.74
CA PHE A 308 -13.02 -3.82 16.76
C PHE A 308 -12.00 -3.37 17.79
N MET A 309 -12.25 -2.30 18.54
CA MET A 309 -11.34 -1.85 19.59
C MET A 309 -11.82 -2.28 20.98
N ARG A 310 -10.88 -2.61 21.88
CA ARG A 310 -11.15 -2.91 23.29
C ARG A 310 -10.78 -1.74 24.19
N GLU A 311 -11.09 -1.82 25.48
CA GLU A 311 -10.92 -0.73 26.46
C GLU A 311 -9.46 -0.25 26.60
N ASN A 312 -8.51 -1.12 26.26
CA ASN A 312 -7.08 -0.83 26.21
C ASN A 312 -6.61 -0.20 24.88
N LEU A 313 -7.54 0.15 23.98
CA LEU A 313 -7.32 0.72 22.65
C LEU A 313 -6.64 -0.21 21.63
N MET A 314 -6.50 -1.48 21.95
CA MET A 314 -6.01 -2.50 21.01
C MET A 314 -7.13 -2.94 20.08
N THR A 315 -6.81 -3.13 18.79
CA THR A 315 -7.76 -3.69 17.82
C THR A 315 -7.79 -5.21 17.86
N VAL A 316 -8.92 -5.81 17.52
CA VAL A 316 -9.07 -7.27 17.46
C VAL A 316 -9.71 -7.70 16.15
N SER A 317 -9.17 -8.77 15.56
CA SER A 317 -9.85 -9.54 14.54
C SER A 317 -10.99 -10.32 15.18
N PRO A 318 -12.21 -10.26 14.63
CA PRO A 318 -13.36 -10.93 15.22
C PRO A 318 -13.26 -12.46 15.09
N ALA A 319 -13.86 -13.17 16.05
CA ALA A 319 -14.05 -14.62 15.98
C ALA A 319 -14.71 -15.05 14.66
N GLY A 320 -14.34 -16.23 14.16
CA GLY A 320 -14.80 -16.82 12.90
C GLY A 320 -13.97 -16.44 11.67
N VAL A 321 -13.15 -15.40 11.74
CA VAL A 321 -12.24 -15.02 10.65
C VAL A 321 -11.06 -15.99 10.59
N ALA A 322 -10.83 -16.55 9.41
CA ALA A 322 -9.83 -17.60 9.14
C ALA A 322 -9.76 -18.74 10.19
N GLY A 323 -10.91 -19.09 10.77
CA GLY A 323 -11.02 -20.18 11.75
C GLY A 323 -10.63 -19.82 13.18
N ALA A 324 -10.49 -18.53 13.51
CA ALA A 324 -10.36 -18.09 14.90
C ALA A 324 -11.61 -18.47 15.71
N GLU A 325 -11.44 -19.09 16.88
CA GLU A 325 -12.55 -19.48 17.76
C GLU A 325 -13.05 -18.31 18.62
N GLU A 326 -12.16 -17.36 18.91
CA GLU A 326 -12.39 -16.17 19.72
C GLU A 326 -11.81 -14.93 19.02
N ASP A 327 -12.06 -13.75 19.57
CA ASP A 327 -11.44 -12.53 19.08
C ASP A 327 -9.93 -12.56 19.35
N ILE A 328 -9.16 -12.09 18.38
CA ILE A 328 -7.69 -12.14 18.42
C ILE A 328 -7.15 -10.73 18.34
N PHE A 329 -6.23 -10.38 19.24
CA PHE A 329 -5.52 -9.10 19.16
C PHE A 329 -4.80 -9.01 17.82
N SER A 330 -4.96 -7.89 17.12
CA SER A 330 -4.23 -7.57 15.90
C SER A 330 -3.75 -6.13 15.94
N PHE A 331 -2.53 -5.89 15.47
CA PHE A 331 -1.86 -4.59 15.55
C PHE A 331 -2.01 -3.75 14.28
N ASP A 332 -2.30 -4.39 13.15
CA ASP A 332 -2.30 -3.77 11.83
C ASP A 332 -3.27 -2.60 11.67
N ALA A 333 -4.52 -2.75 12.13
CA ALA A 333 -5.52 -1.72 12.03
C ALA A 333 -5.22 -0.50 12.91
N ASN A 334 -4.51 -0.66 14.03
CA ASN A 334 -4.06 0.46 14.84
C ASN A 334 -3.15 1.40 14.01
N GLU A 335 -2.16 0.85 13.31
CA GLU A 335 -1.24 1.64 12.48
C GLU A 335 -1.88 2.14 11.19
N ALA A 336 -2.74 1.32 10.57
CA ALA A 336 -3.51 1.74 9.40
C ALA A 336 -4.45 2.90 9.72
N ALA A 337 -5.03 2.97 10.92
CA ALA A 337 -5.86 4.10 11.36
C ALA A 337 -5.04 5.39 11.51
N VAL A 338 -3.83 5.31 12.07
CA VAL A 338 -2.92 6.48 12.15
C VAL A 338 -2.59 6.98 10.74
N ALA A 339 -2.18 6.07 9.85
CA ALA A 339 -1.91 6.41 8.45
C ALA A 339 -3.13 7.04 7.76
N GLY A 340 -4.31 6.47 7.99
CA GLY A 340 -5.56 6.95 7.41
C GLY A 340 -5.96 8.35 7.89
N VAL A 341 -5.83 8.64 9.19
CA VAL A 341 -6.04 10.00 9.72
C VAL A 341 -5.05 10.98 9.11
N CYS A 342 -3.77 10.59 8.97
CA CYS A 342 -2.78 11.42 8.29
C CYS A 342 -3.15 11.66 6.82
N GLU A 343 -3.58 10.64 6.08
CA GLU A 343 -4.01 10.74 4.67
C GLU A 343 -5.29 11.56 4.48
N MET A 344 -6.18 11.61 5.48
CA MET A 344 -7.33 12.52 5.49
C MET A 344 -6.89 13.98 5.61
N LEU A 345 -5.82 14.24 6.38
CA LEU A 345 -5.31 15.57 6.69
C LEU A 345 -4.32 16.11 5.66
N LEU A 346 -3.42 15.28 5.13
CA LEU A 346 -2.39 15.67 4.16
C LEU A 346 -2.06 14.51 3.22
N GLN A 347 -2.19 14.73 1.92
CA GLN A 347 -1.72 13.80 0.89
C GLN A 347 -0.53 14.41 0.13
N SER A 348 0.37 13.55 -0.34
CA SER A 348 1.59 13.98 -1.06
C SER A 348 2.02 13.01 -2.17
N TYR A 349 1.14 12.11 -2.60
CA TYR A 349 1.48 11.03 -3.53
C TYR A 349 1.37 11.43 -5.01
N ASP A 350 0.58 12.46 -5.34
CA ASP A 350 0.25 12.87 -6.72
C ASP A 350 1.10 14.06 -7.19
N GLY A 351 2.25 14.30 -6.55
CA GLY A 351 3.12 15.44 -6.84
C GLY A 351 2.63 16.77 -6.27
N CYS A 352 1.59 16.76 -5.43
CA CYS A 352 1.06 17.94 -4.76
C CYS A 352 0.86 17.69 -3.25
N LEU A 353 1.24 18.65 -2.42
CA LEU A 353 0.87 18.67 -1.00
C LEU A 353 -0.59 19.10 -0.88
N ASN A 354 -1.50 18.15 -0.69
CA ASN A 354 -2.93 18.38 -0.64
C ASN A 354 -3.42 18.44 0.81
N PHE A 355 -3.68 19.65 1.31
CA PHE A 355 -4.12 19.88 2.68
C PHE A 355 -5.61 19.63 2.84
N LEU A 356 -6.00 19.06 3.98
CA LEU A 356 -7.37 18.69 4.34
C LEU A 356 -8.04 17.85 3.23
N SER A 357 -7.27 16.92 2.67
CA SER A 357 -7.63 16.15 1.46
C SER A 357 -8.99 15.47 1.55
N ALA A 358 -9.32 14.89 2.71
CA ALA A 358 -10.56 14.17 2.96
C ALA A 358 -11.07 14.46 4.38
N LEU A 359 -11.29 15.74 4.69
CA LEU A 359 -11.72 16.18 6.02
C LEU A 359 -13.24 15.97 6.24
N PRO A 360 -13.67 15.19 7.24
CA PRO A 360 -15.08 15.02 7.56
C PRO A 360 -15.69 16.30 8.13
N ASP A 361 -16.99 16.47 7.96
CA ASP A 361 -17.79 17.59 8.45
C ASP A 361 -17.75 17.74 9.97
N THR A 362 -17.50 16.65 10.69
CA THR A 362 -17.39 16.65 12.15
C THR A 362 -16.08 17.29 12.65
N TRP A 363 -15.02 17.35 11.82
CA TRP A 363 -13.72 17.95 12.17
C TRP A 363 -13.65 19.41 11.70
N LYS A 364 -14.60 20.23 12.15
CA LYS A 364 -14.71 21.64 11.72
C LYS A 364 -13.46 22.46 12.00
N ASP A 365 -12.89 22.29 13.19
CA ASP A 365 -11.76 23.06 13.67
C ASP A 365 -10.71 22.11 14.24
N GLY A 366 -9.43 22.44 14.08
CA GLY A 366 -8.35 21.62 14.61
C GLY A 366 -6.96 22.07 14.19
N SER A 367 -5.97 21.28 14.57
CA SER A 367 -4.59 21.46 14.15
C SER A 367 -3.81 20.16 14.20
N VAL A 368 -2.76 20.06 13.40
CA VAL A 368 -1.78 18.97 13.39
C VAL A 368 -0.38 19.56 13.31
N LYS A 369 0.58 18.86 13.92
CA LYS A 369 2.00 19.25 13.91
C LYS A 369 2.88 18.07 13.58
N GLY A 370 3.95 18.33 12.83
CA GLY A 370 4.97 17.36 12.50
C GLY A 370 4.53 16.31 11.49
N ILE A 371 3.42 16.48 10.75
CA ILE A 371 3.03 15.52 9.72
C ILE A 371 4.02 15.62 8.56
N CYS A 372 4.52 14.49 8.08
CA CYS A 372 5.50 14.46 7.00
C CYS A 372 4.83 14.26 5.64
N ALA A 373 5.50 14.69 4.59
CA ALA A 373 5.10 14.51 3.21
C ALA A 373 6.29 14.10 2.35
N ARG A 374 6.01 13.45 1.22
CA ARG A 374 7.00 13.16 0.19
C ARG A 374 7.71 14.44 -0.25
N GLY A 375 9.00 14.31 -0.58
CA GLY A 375 9.89 15.42 -0.85
C GLY A 375 10.66 15.92 0.38
N ALA A 376 10.76 15.16 1.47
CA ALA A 376 11.41 15.61 2.70
C ALA A 376 10.82 16.92 3.25
N VAL A 377 9.49 16.97 3.32
CA VAL A 377 8.73 18.10 3.86
C VAL A 377 8.01 17.67 5.15
N GLU A 378 8.09 18.52 6.17
CA GLU A 378 7.28 18.46 7.38
C GLU A 378 6.30 19.64 7.38
N ALA A 379 5.07 19.41 7.82
CA ALA A 379 4.03 20.42 7.91
C ALA A 379 3.42 20.51 9.31
N ASP A 380 3.22 21.74 9.77
CA ASP A 380 2.28 22.06 10.85
C ASP A 380 1.16 22.88 10.24
N PHE A 381 -0.09 22.63 10.61
CA PHE A 381 -1.19 23.50 10.17
C PHE A 381 -2.37 23.47 11.11
N ALA A 382 -3.14 24.56 11.07
CA ALA A 382 -4.39 24.71 11.78
C ALA A 382 -5.51 25.02 10.78
N TRP A 383 -6.73 24.61 11.12
CA TRP A 383 -7.90 24.90 10.33
C TRP A 383 -9.07 25.34 11.22
N LYS A 384 -9.93 26.15 10.63
CA LYS A 384 -11.19 26.61 11.22
C LYS A 384 -12.27 26.60 10.14
N ASP A 385 -13.47 26.17 10.49
CA ASP A 385 -14.59 26.04 9.54
C ASP A 385 -14.19 25.25 8.27
N LYS A 386 -13.39 24.19 8.46
CA LYS A 386 -12.80 23.32 7.42
C LYS A 386 -11.83 24.01 6.44
N MET A 387 -11.34 25.20 6.78
CA MET A 387 -10.39 25.96 5.97
C MET A 387 -9.07 26.10 6.71
N VAL A 388 -7.95 25.84 6.02
CA VAL A 388 -6.61 26.05 6.59
C VAL A 388 -6.43 27.55 6.85
N THR A 389 -6.11 27.90 8.09
CA THR A 389 -5.87 29.27 8.54
C THR A 389 -4.38 29.61 8.54
N SER A 390 -3.54 28.63 8.86
CA SER A 390 -2.09 28.72 8.75
C SER A 390 -1.49 27.35 8.45
N ALA A 391 -0.44 27.31 7.62
CA ALA A 391 0.36 26.13 7.37
C ALA A 391 1.85 26.48 7.32
N THR A 392 2.65 25.90 8.22
CA THR A 392 4.10 26.05 8.23
C THR A 392 4.74 24.83 7.61
N LEU A 393 5.48 25.04 6.52
CA LEU A 393 6.25 24.00 5.83
C LEU A 393 7.73 24.11 6.20
N ARG A 394 8.36 22.97 6.46
CA ARG A 394 9.81 22.84 6.66
C ARG A 394 10.34 21.81 5.70
N SER A 395 11.46 22.09 5.03
CA SER A 395 12.13 21.11 4.19
C SER A 395 13.61 21.00 4.51
N ARG A 396 14.15 19.79 4.42
CA ARG A 396 15.58 19.52 4.59
C ARG A 396 16.43 19.97 3.39
N ILE A 397 15.80 20.24 2.25
CA ILE A 397 16.45 20.68 1.02
C ILE A 397 15.77 21.91 0.44
N SER A 398 16.50 22.70 -0.35
CA SER A 398 15.89 23.79 -1.12
C SER A 398 15.21 23.21 -2.35
N GLN A 399 13.92 23.50 -2.53
CA GLN A 399 13.11 22.94 -3.60
C GLN A 399 11.85 23.77 -3.86
N THR A 400 11.18 23.51 -4.98
CA THR A 400 9.86 24.06 -5.26
C THR A 400 8.83 22.93 -5.18
N VAL A 401 7.79 23.13 -4.39
CA VAL A 401 6.70 22.16 -4.19
C VAL A 401 5.37 22.75 -4.65
N SER A 402 4.52 21.88 -5.22
CA SER A 402 3.12 22.22 -5.49
C SER A 402 2.30 22.03 -4.21
N VAL A 403 1.54 23.05 -3.83
CA VAL A 403 0.68 23.05 -2.63
C VAL A 403 -0.76 23.31 -3.05
N ARG A 404 -1.67 22.41 -2.67
CA ARG A 404 -3.12 22.60 -2.75
C ARG A 404 -3.65 22.92 -1.36
N LEU A 405 -4.10 24.15 -1.18
CA LEU A 405 -4.59 24.69 0.07
C LEU A 405 -5.91 25.42 -0.22
N ASN A 406 -6.97 25.05 0.51
CA ASN A 406 -8.31 25.64 0.37
C ASN A 406 -8.83 25.66 -1.08
N GLY A 407 -8.62 24.56 -1.82
CA GLY A 407 -9.05 24.40 -3.21
C GLY A 407 -8.19 25.14 -4.25
N LYS A 408 -7.12 25.83 -3.85
CA LYS A 408 -6.21 26.54 -4.76
C LYS A 408 -4.85 25.86 -4.80
N THR A 409 -4.32 25.65 -6.00
CA THR A 409 -2.97 25.12 -6.20
C THR A 409 -1.99 26.25 -6.51
N ARG A 410 -0.82 26.24 -5.85
CA ARG A 410 0.28 27.17 -6.10
C ARG A 410 1.64 26.49 -5.96
N GLN A 411 2.64 27.04 -6.63
CA GLN A 411 4.03 26.64 -6.46
C GLN A 411 4.66 27.45 -5.33
N VAL A 412 5.38 26.77 -4.44
CA VAL A 412 5.97 27.37 -3.26
C VAL A 412 7.44 26.98 -3.19
N HIS A 413 8.33 27.97 -3.04
CA HIS A 413 9.75 27.72 -2.88
C HIS A 413 10.09 27.56 -1.40
N LEU A 414 10.62 26.40 -1.04
CA LEU A 414 11.12 26.10 0.30
C LEU A 414 12.64 26.21 0.29
N THR A 415 13.18 26.97 1.25
CA THR A 415 14.62 27.03 1.50
C THR A 415 15.00 25.99 2.54
N ALA A 416 16.10 25.27 2.31
CA ALA A 416 16.59 24.24 3.22
C ALA A 416 16.68 24.75 4.67
N ASN A 417 16.08 23.99 5.60
CA ASN A 417 16.06 24.25 7.05
C ASN A 417 15.47 25.60 7.46
N GLN A 418 14.67 26.24 6.60
CA GLN A 418 13.95 27.46 6.93
C GLN A 418 12.43 27.19 6.86
N PRO A 419 11.67 27.52 7.92
CA PRO A 419 10.22 27.42 7.87
C PRO A 419 9.64 28.48 6.92
N LEU A 420 8.64 28.09 6.15
CA LEU A 420 7.79 29.00 5.39
C LEU A 420 6.36 28.86 5.88
N THR A 421 5.72 29.98 6.23
CA THR A 421 4.34 30.00 6.70
C THR A 421 3.42 30.51 5.59
N LEU A 422 2.37 29.77 5.34
CA LEU A 422 1.32 30.08 4.39
C LEU A 422 0.06 30.49 5.17
N THR A 423 -0.48 31.69 4.92
CA THR A 423 -1.74 32.17 5.51
C THR A 423 -2.93 32.01 4.54
N GLU A 424 -4.15 32.12 5.08
CA GLU A 424 -5.43 31.99 4.36
C GLU A 424 -5.53 32.83 3.08
N ASP A 425 -4.97 34.05 3.09
CA ASP A 425 -4.97 35.01 1.98
C ASP A 425 -3.80 34.82 1.00
N GLY A 426 -2.98 33.79 1.22
CA GLY A 426 -1.89 33.42 0.32
C GLY A 426 -0.72 34.40 0.30
N ARG A 427 -0.60 35.29 1.29
CA ARG A 427 0.60 36.12 1.47
C ARG A 427 1.68 35.30 2.19
N ASP A 428 2.91 35.45 1.71
CA ASP A 428 4.11 34.85 2.30
C ASP A 428 4.66 35.72 3.44
#